data_AF-A0A379JJ84-F1
#
_entry.id   AF-A0A379JJ84-F1
#
_cell.length_a   1.000
_cell.length_b   1.000
_cell.length_c   1.000
_cell.angle_alpha   90.00
_cell.angle_beta   90.00
_cell.angle_gamma   90.00
#
_symmetry.space_group_name_H-M   'P 1'
#
loop_
_entity.id
_entity.type
_entity.pdbx_description
1 polymer ?
#
loop_
_entity_poly.entity_id
_entity_poly.type
_entity_poly.pdbx_seq_one_letter_code
_entity_poly.pdbx_strand_id
1 'polypeptide(L)'
;MPSKALRVGLATAAAAVLAAGAVVWVSGDEPATTAEVVAAPAWGTCPDPAATDRMQCARLTVPLDYRVPHGRRIEIAISRLPSAHPDKRRGVLFTNPGGPGGAGLSYPALLAAANLPQSVLDAYDVIGMDPRGVGESTRSRAD
;
A
#
# COMPACT_ATOMS: atom_id res chain seq x y z
N MET A 1 56.73 77.38 -11.96
CA MET A 1 55.89 78.36 -12.69
C MET A 1 55.57 77.79 -14.07
N PRO A 2 54.36 77.98 -14.60
CA PRO A 2 53.33 76.94 -14.71
C PRO A 2 53.23 76.32 -16.11
N SER A 3 52.61 75.14 -16.24
CA SER A 3 51.95 74.72 -17.49
C SER A 3 50.88 73.64 -17.27
N LYS A 4 49.63 74.05 -17.49
CA LYS A 4 48.52 73.39 -18.22
C LYS A 4 48.04 72.01 -17.71
N ALA A 5 46.80 71.90 -17.19
CA ALA A 5 45.53 71.60 -17.91
C ALA A 5 45.52 70.14 -18.42
N LEU A 6 44.51 69.27 -18.31
CA LEU A 6 43.06 69.41 -18.38
C LEU A 6 42.40 67.98 -18.30
N ARG A 7 41.20 67.89 -17.71
CA ARG A 7 40.05 66.96 -17.98
C ARG A 7 40.01 65.48 -17.52
N VAL A 8 38.92 65.25 -16.77
CA VAL A 8 37.81 64.27 -16.96
C VAL A 8 38.02 62.81 -16.54
N GLY A 9 37.05 62.33 -15.75
CA GLY A 9 36.70 60.92 -15.66
C GLY A 9 35.83 60.61 -14.44
N LEU A 10 34.53 60.87 -14.51
CA LEU A 10 33.55 60.41 -13.53
C LEU A 10 33.39 58.89 -13.71
N ALA A 11 33.90 58.08 -12.77
CA ALA A 11 33.70 56.64 -12.76
C ALA A 11 32.63 56.28 -11.72
N THR A 12 31.40 56.08 -12.19
CA THR A 12 30.30 55.49 -11.41
C THR A 12 30.59 54.01 -11.17
N ALA A 13 30.83 53.62 -9.92
CA ALA A 13 30.91 52.22 -9.54
C ALA A 13 29.49 51.63 -9.42
N ALA A 14 29.16 50.66 -10.27
CA ALA A 14 27.90 49.96 -10.26
C ALA A 14 27.80 49.01 -9.06
N ALA A 15 26.76 49.14 -8.25
CA ALA A 15 26.42 48.19 -7.20
C ALA A 15 25.80 46.93 -7.82
N ALA A 16 26.47 45.79 -7.68
CA ALA A 16 25.93 44.49 -8.08
C ALA A 16 24.83 44.05 -7.10
N VAL A 17 23.58 44.02 -7.55
CA VAL A 17 22.44 43.49 -6.79
C VAL A 17 22.47 41.96 -6.90
N LEU A 18 22.75 41.28 -5.78
CA LEU A 18 22.58 39.84 -5.65
C LEU A 18 21.08 39.52 -5.58
N ALA A 19 20.45 39.21 -6.72
CA ALA A 19 19.12 38.62 -6.76
C ALA A 19 19.24 37.11 -6.42
N ALA A 20 19.08 36.77 -5.15
CA ALA A 20 18.85 35.39 -4.74
C ALA A 20 17.45 34.97 -5.22
N GLY A 21 17.36 34.33 -6.39
CA GLY A 21 16.12 33.79 -6.92
C GLY A 21 15.54 32.74 -5.96
N ALA A 22 14.34 32.99 -5.44
CA ALA A 22 13.58 32.00 -4.71
C ALA A 22 13.20 30.88 -5.68
N VAL A 23 13.80 29.71 -5.52
CA VAL A 23 13.39 28.50 -6.23
C VAL A 23 12.08 28.05 -5.58
N VAL A 24 10.94 28.41 -6.17
CA VAL A 24 9.64 27.92 -5.73
C VAL A 24 9.52 26.49 -6.23
N TRP A 25 9.68 25.53 -5.33
CA TRP A 25 9.30 24.15 -5.59
C TRP A 25 7.78 24.11 -5.72
N VAL A 26 7.29 24.09 -6.96
CA VAL A 26 5.91 23.69 -7.24
C VAL A 26 5.88 22.18 -7.00
N SER A 27 5.39 21.77 -5.83
CA SER A 27 4.91 20.41 -5.65
C SER A 27 3.76 20.24 -6.65
N GLY A 28 4.01 19.47 -7.71
CA GLY A 28 2.93 19.02 -8.58
C GLY A 28 1.98 18.17 -7.75
N ASP A 29 0.79 18.69 -7.49
CA ASP A 29 -0.33 17.88 -7.03
C ASP A 29 -0.78 17.07 -8.25
N GLU A 30 -0.19 15.88 -8.41
CA GLU A 30 -0.63 14.94 -9.42
C GLU A 30 -2.04 14.50 -9.02
N PRO A 31 -3.08 14.75 -9.84
CA PRO A 31 -4.44 14.41 -9.44
C PRO A 31 -4.49 12.90 -9.21
N ALA A 32 -4.84 12.52 -7.99
CA ALA A 32 -4.99 11.14 -7.58
C ALA A 32 -5.81 10.38 -8.63
N THR A 33 -5.17 9.37 -9.21
CA THR A 33 -5.76 8.42 -10.16
C THR A 33 -7.18 8.07 -9.73
N THR A 34 -8.15 8.23 -10.63
CA THR A 34 -9.53 7.76 -10.46
C THR A 34 -9.46 6.37 -9.84
N ALA A 35 -9.95 6.22 -8.60
CA ALA A 35 -9.90 4.94 -7.91
C ALA A 35 -10.53 3.87 -8.81
N GLU A 36 -9.72 2.96 -9.32
CA GLU A 36 -10.20 1.83 -10.10
C GLU A 36 -11.23 1.10 -9.25
N VAL A 37 -12.43 0.86 -9.79
CA VAL A 37 -13.47 0.13 -9.08
C VAL A 37 -12.96 -1.29 -8.87
N VAL A 38 -12.42 -1.55 -7.68
CA VAL A 38 -11.92 -2.87 -7.32
C VAL A 38 -13.13 -3.78 -7.14
N ALA A 39 -13.24 -4.79 -8.00
CA ALA A 39 -14.28 -5.80 -7.89
C ALA A 39 -14.23 -6.46 -6.50
N ALA A 40 -15.41 -6.70 -5.92
CA ALA A 40 -15.49 -7.42 -4.65
C ALA A 40 -14.88 -8.83 -4.79
N PRO A 41 -14.23 -9.37 -3.75
CA PRO A 41 -13.63 -10.70 -3.84
C PRO A 41 -14.71 -11.77 -4.09
N ALA A 42 -14.44 -12.65 -5.06
CA ALA A 42 -15.26 -13.82 -5.31
C ALA A 42 -14.93 -14.91 -4.28
N TRP A 43 -15.71 -14.96 -3.21
CA TRP A 43 -15.52 -15.92 -2.11
C TRP A 43 -15.99 -17.32 -2.50
N GLY A 44 -15.16 -18.31 -2.21
CA GLY A 44 -15.45 -19.73 -2.41
C GLY A 44 -14.86 -20.59 -1.29
N THR A 45 -14.81 -21.90 -1.54
CA THR A 45 -14.18 -22.85 -0.62
C THR A 45 -12.68 -22.61 -0.52
N CYS A 46 -12.12 -22.82 0.67
CA CYS A 46 -10.68 -22.78 0.85
C CYS A 46 -10.02 -24.07 0.33
N PRO A 47 -8.87 -23.98 -0.34
CA PRO A 47 -8.11 -25.15 -0.80
C PRO A 47 -7.36 -25.85 0.36
N ASP A 48 -7.16 -25.16 1.48
CA ASP A 48 -6.43 -25.66 2.64
C ASP A 48 -7.30 -26.62 3.48
N PRO A 49 -6.88 -27.88 3.69
CA PRO A 49 -7.62 -28.84 4.52
C PRO A 49 -7.66 -28.47 6.02
N ALA A 50 -6.81 -27.54 6.48
CA ALA A 50 -6.87 -27.01 7.84
C ALA A 50 -7.93 -25.90 8.01
N ALA A 51 -8.59 -25.48 6.92
CA ALA A 51 -9.67 -24.50 6.99
C ALA A 51 -10.90 -25.07 7.71
N THR A 52 -11.57 -24.24 8.50
CA THR A 52 -12.85 -24.61 9.12
C THR A 52 -13.99 -24.51 8.10
N ASP A 53 -15.11 -25.19 8.33
CA ASP A 53 -16.28 -25.16 7.42
C ASP A 53 -16.86 -23.76 7.19
N ARG A 54 -16.60 -22.82 8.11
CA ARG A 54 -17.02 -21.42 8.00
C ARG A 54 -16.07 -20.57 7.18
N MET A 55 -14.84 -21.01 6.97
CA MET A 55 -13.85 -20.24 6.24
C MET A 55 -14.16 -20.19 4.75
N GLN A 56 -13.88 -19.04 4.16
CA GLN A 56 -14.05 -18.78 2.74
C GLN A 56 -12.74 -18.20 2.20
N CYS A 57 -12.37 -18.53 0.98
CA CYS A 57 -11.15 -18.04 0.36
C CYS A 57 -11.46 -17.34 -0.96
N ALA A 58 -10.61 -16.39 -1.33
CA ALA A 58 -10.68 -15.66 -2.58
C ALA A 58 -9.27 -15.31 -3.07
N ARG A 59 -9.17 -14.83 -4.31
CA ARG A 59 -7.93 -14.29 -4.87
C ARG A 59 -8.14 -12.86 -5.34
N LEU A 60 -7.12 -12.03 -5.14
CA LEU A 60 -7.07 -10.63 -5.56
C LEU A 60 -5.98 -10.44 -6.62
N THR A 61 -6.36 -9.89 -7.77
CA THR A 61 -5.44 -9.63 -8.88
C THR A 61 -4.81 -8.24 -8.79
N VAL A 62 -3.54 -8.16 -8.40
CA VAL A 62 -2.79 -6.90 -8.20
C VAL A 62 -1.62 -6.76 -9.18
N PRO A 63 -1.13 -5.55 -9.48
CA PRO A 63 0.09 -5.41 -10.28
C PRO A 63 1.31 -5.95 -9.53
N LEU A 64 2.22 -6.59 -10.27
CA LEU A 64 3.52 -6.99 -9.74
C LEU A 64 4.35 -5.76 -9.35
N ASP A 65 4.38 -4.78 -10.24
CA ASP A 65 5.04 -3.47 -10.09
C ASP A 65 3.99 -2.36 -10.18
N TYR A 66 3.76 -1.65 -9.08
CA TYR A 66 2.78 -0.56 -9.03
C TYR A 66 3.17 0.67 -9.88
N ARG A 67 4.44 0.79 -10.31
CA ARG A 67 4.87 1.82 -11.27
C ARG A 67 4.40 1.51 -12.70
N VAL A 68 4.04 0.25 -12.96
CA VAL A 68 3.50 -0.23 -14.23
C VAL A 68 2.15 -0.91 -13.95
N PRO A 69 1.08 -0.15 -13.62
CA PRO A 69 -0.17 -0.69 -13.09
C PRO A 69 -0.93 -1.63 -14.06
N HIS A 70 -0.69 -1.47 -15.37
CA HIS A 70 -1.23 -2.35 -16.42
C HIS A 70 -0.24 -3.43 -16.89
N GLY A 71 0.88 -3.59 -16.17
CA GLY A 71 1.90 -4.59 -16.45
C GLY A 71 1.52 -6.00 -15.97
N ARG A 72 2.54 -6.83 -15.73
CA ARG A 72 2.35 -8.19 -15.21
C ARG A 72 1.56 -8.15 -13.90
N ARG A 73 0.52 -8.99 -13.80
CA ARG A 73 -0.31 -9.13 -12.60
C ARG A 73 0.06 -10.39 -11.82
N ILE A 74 -0.25 -10.37 -10.53
CA ILE A 74 -0.10 -11.49 -9.61
C ILE A 74 -1.39 -11.65 -8.80
N GLU A 75 -1.63 -12.88 -8.36
CA GLU A 75 -2.71 -13.21 -7.45
C GLU A 75 -2.23 -13.19 -6.01
N ILE A 76 -3.02 -12.54 -5.14
CA ILE A 76 -2.89 -12.59 -3.70
C ILE A 76 -4.05 -13.41 -3.12
N ALA A 77 -3.72 -14.51 -2.44
CA ALA A 77 -4.70 -15.33 -1.77
C ALA A 77 -5.11 -14.71 -0.43
N ILE A 78 -6.42 -14.68 -0.18
CA ILE A 78 -7.00 -14.23 1.08
C ILE A 78 -8.01 -15.26 1.59
N SER A 79 -8.17 -15.30 2.91
CA SER A 79 -9.21 -16.06 3.59
C SER A 79 -10.08 -15.13 4.43
N ARG A 80 -11.29 -15.58 4.72
CA ARG A 80 -12.26 -14.93 5.58
C ARG A 80 -12.85 -15.95 6.52
N LEU A 81 -12.77 -15.67 7.82
CA LEU A 81 -13.69 -16.20 8.80
C LEU A 81 -14.80 -15.15 8.98
N PRO A 82 -16.01 -15.38 8.42
CA PRO A 82 -17.07 -14.38 8.48
C PRO A 82 -17.52 -14.13 9.92
N SER A 83 -17.99 -12.92 10.22
CA SER A 83 -18.64 -12.60 11.48
C SER A 83 -19.76 -13.61 11.79
N ALA A 84 -19.88 -14.01 13.07
CA ALA A 84 -20.98 -14.87 13.51
C ALA A 84 -22.33 -14.15 13.54
N HIS A 85 -22.34 -12.82 13.55
CA HIS A 85 -23.55 -11.97 13.54
C HIS A 85 -23.45 -10.90 12.44
N PRO A 86 -23.74 -11.27 11.17
CA PRO A 86 -23.63 -10.36 10.03
C PRO A 86 -24.43 -9.05 10.19
N ASP A 87 -25.56 -9.10 10.91
CA ASP A 87 -26.41 -7.96 11.23
C ASP A 87 -25.75 -6.95 12.19
N LYS A 88 -24.77 -7.38 12.98
CA LYS A 88 -24.00 -6.56 13.93
C LYS A 88 -22.57 -6.32 13.48
N ARG A 89 -22.24 -6.70 12.25
CA ARG A 89 -20.90 -6.62 11.70
C ARG A 89 -20.43 -5.17 11.62
N ARG A 90 -19.32 -4.90 12.32
CA ARG A 90 -18.64 -3.60 12.36
C ARG A 90 -17.65 -3.42 11.21
N GLY A 91 -17.13 -4.50 10.64
CA GLY A 91 -16.18 -4.40 9.53
C GLY A 91 -15.29 -5.62 9.35
N VAL A 92 -14.07 -5.36 8.89
CA VAL A 92 -13.00 -6.34 8.68
C VAL A 92 -11.91 -6.16 9.73
N LEU A 93 -11.46 -7.26 10.31
CA LEU A 93 -10.19 -7.34 11.03
C LEU A 93 -9.17 -8.01 10.12
N PHE A 94 -8.28 -7.22 9.54
CA PHE A 94 -7.22 -7.73 8.66
C PHE A 94 -6.01 -8.16 9.48
N THR A 95 -5.48 -9.35 9.21
CA THR A 95 -4.40 -9.96 9.99
C THR A 95 -3.18 -10.26 9.12
N ASN A 96 -2.00 -10.22 9.74
CA ASN A 96 -0.74 -10.61 9.12
C ASN A 96 0.03 -11.47 10.14
N PRO A 97 0.31 -12.76 9.86
CA PRO A 97 0.90 -13.69 10.82
C PRO A 97 2.34 -13.34 11.23
N GLY A 98 3.02 -12.44 10.50
CA GLY A 98 4.41 -12.10 10.73
C GLY A 98 5.37 -12.95 9.89
N GLY A 99 6.61 -13.13 10.35
CA GLY A 99 7.70 -13.63 9.52
C GLY A 99 8.57 -12.49 9.00
N PRO A 100 9.08 -12.53 7.75
CA PRO A 100 8.30 -12.72 6.52
C PRO A 100 8.24 -14.16 6.03
N GLY A 101 7.37 -14.43 5.03
CA GLY A 101 7.24 -15.76 4.43
C GLY A 101 6.22 -16.69 5.10
N GLY A 102 5.55 -16.25 6.17
CA GLY A 102 4.48 -17.01 6.82
C GLY A 102 3.18 -16.99 6.01
N ALA A 103 2.67 -18.18 5.66
CA ALA A 103 1.33 -18.31 5.09
C ALA A 103 0.27 -17.90 6.13
N GLY A 104 -0.71 -17.13 5.71
CA GLY A 104 -1.72 -16.50 6.54
C GLY A 104 -3.16 -16.94 6.26
N LEU A 105 -3.42 -17.80 5.27
CA LEU A 105 -4.80 -18.25 5.01
C LEU A 105 -5.46 -18.91 6.23
N SER A 106 -4.76 -19.76 6.97
CA SER A 106 -5.31 -20.42 8.17
C SER A 106 -5.29 -19.55 9.43
N TYR A 107 -4.66 -18.37 9.38
CA TYR A 107 -4.44 -17.53 10.56
C TYR A 107 -5.72 -17.07 11.27
N PRO A 108 -6.83 -16.73 10.58
CA PRO A 108 -8.10 -16.46 11.24
C PRO A 108 -8.61 -17.62 12.12
N ALA A 109 -8.48 -18.87 11.64
CA ALA A 109 -8.87 -20.04 12.42
C ALA A 109 -7.93 -20.28 13.60
N LEU A 110 -6.62 -20.07 13.41
CA LEU A 110 -5.64 -20.16 14.48
C LEU A 110 -5.92 -19.12 15.59
N LEU A 111 -6.25 -17.88 15.23
CA LEU A 111 -6.63 -16.85 16.20
C LEU A 111 -7.92 -17.20 16.95
N ALA A 112 -8.93 -17.72 16.24
CA ALA A 112 -10.16 -18.18 16.88
C ALA A 112 -9.89 -19.31 17.88
N ALA A 113 -9.06 -20.29 17.51
CA ALA A 113 -8.63 -21.37 18.38
C ALA A 113 -7.75 -20.88 19.56
N ALA A 114 -7.01 -19.79 19.37
CA ALA A 114 -6.18 -19.14 20.38
C ALA A 114 -6.97 -18.14 21.28
N ASN A 115 -8.30 -18.26 21.34
CA ASN A 115 -9.19 -17.44 22.17
C ASN A 115 -9.26 -15.97 21.76
N LEU A 116 -9.27 -15.66 20.46
CA LEU A 116 -9.73 -14.35 20.00
C LEU A 116 -11.11 -14.06 20.63
N PRO A 117 -11.33 -12.91 21.30
CA PRO A 117 -12.55 -12.68 22.05
C PRO A 117 -13.80 -12.87 21.18
N GLN A 118 -14.83 -13.53 21.72
CA GLN A 118 -16.04 -13.82 20.97
C GLN A 118 -16.70 -12.55 20.43
N SER A 119 -16.65 -11.45 21.18
CA SER A 119 -17.15 -10.14 20.74
C SER A 119 -16.45 -9.61 19.48
N VAL A 120 -15.23 -10.06 19.19
CA VAL A 120 -14.53 -9.76 17.93
C VAL A 120 -15.02 -10.68 16.82
N LEU A 121 -15.12 -11.99 17.05
CA LEU A 121 -15.66 -12.96 16.09
C LEU A 121 -17.12 -12.69 15.71
N ASP A 122 -17.87 -12.09 16.61
CA ASP A 122 -19.25 -11.67 16.39
C ASP A 122 -19.33 -10.39 15.56
N ALA A 123 -18.36 -9.49 15.68
CA ALA A 123 -18.43 -8.15 15.11
C ALA A 123 -17.60 -7.97 13.84
N TYR A 124 -16.65 -8.84 13.53
CA TYR A 124 -15.74 -8.66 12.39
C TYR A 124 -15.66 -9.90 11.51
N ASP A 125 -15.51 -9.67 10.21
CA ASP A 125 -14.91 -10.68 9.34
C ASP A 125 -13.40 -10.67 9.61
N VAL A 126 -12.84 -11.78 10.06
CA VAL A 126 -11.40 -11.91 10.29
C VAL A 126 -10.76 -12.37 8.99
N ILE A 127 -9.87 -11.55 8.43
CA ILE A 127 -9.23 -11.78 7.14
C ILE A 127 -7.78 -12.23 7.33
N GLY A 128 -7.44 -13.37 6.75
CA GLY A 128 -6.08 -13.84 6.56
C GLY A 128 -5.60 -13.52 5.15
N MET A 129 -4.29 -13.35 4.98
CA MET A 129 -3.67 -13.09 3.69
C MET A 129 -2.37 -13.87 3.60
N ASP A 130 -2.12 -14.49 2.45
CA ASP A 130 -0.77 -14.90 2.06
C ASP A 130 -0.09 -13.72 1.35
N PRO A 131 0.98 -13.12 1.89
CA PRO A 131 1.67 -12.03 1.19
C PRO A 131 2.20 -12.48 -0.18
N ARG A 132 2.61 -11.53 -1.02
CA ARG A 132 3.21 -11.85 -2.33
C ARG A 132 4.36 -12.85 -2.18
N GLY A 133 4.40 -13.86 -3.05
CA GLY A 133 5.43 -14.90 -3.02
C GLY A 133 5.26 -15.97 -1.94
N VAL A 134 4.23 -15.89 -1.11
CA VAL A 134 4.00 -16.80 0.02
C VAL A 134 2.78 -17.70 -0.23
N GLY A 135 2.83 -18.95 0.26
CA GLY A 135 1.68 -19.85 0.30
C GLY A 135 0.97 -20.02 -1.05
N GLU A 136 -0.33 -19.75 -1.04
CA GLU A 136 -1.27 -19.85 -2.18
C GLU A 136 -1.29 -18.58 -3.05
N SER A 137 -0.59 -17.51 -2.65
CA SER A 137 -0.32 -16.37 -3.52
C SER A 137 0.65 -16.77 -4.64
N THR A 138 0.72 -15.96 -5.69
CA THR A 138 1.65 -16.22 -6.80
C THR A 138 3.07 -16.35 -6.27
N ARG A 139 3.64 -17.56 -6.37
CA ARG A 139 4.97 -17.89 -5.83
C ARG A 139 6.08 -17.05 -6.46
N SER A 140 7.04 -16.64 -5.65
CA SER A 140 8.34 -16.21 -6.15
C SER A 140 9.05 -17.44 -6.71
N ARG A 141 9.71 -17.29 -7.87
CA ARG A 141 10.62 -18.33 -8.33
C ARG A 141 11.75 -18.47 -7.29
N ALA A 142 12.03 -19.71 -6.93
CA ALA A 142 13.27 -20.07 -6.25
C ALA A 142 14.13 -20.70 -7.34
N ASP A 143 14.99 -19.88 -7.92
CA ASP A 143 16.11 -20.34 -8.74
C ASP A 143 17.22 -20.87 -7.83
#